data_AF-A0AAD2JLZ4-F1
#
_entry.id   AF-A0AAD2JLZ4-F1
#
_cell.length_a   1.000
_cell.length_b   1.000
_cell.length_c   1.000
_cell.angle_alpha   90.00
_cell.angle_beta   90.00
_cell.angle_gamma   90.00
#
_symmetry.space_group_name_H-M   'P 1'
#
loop_
_entity.id
_entity.type
_entity.pdbx_description
1 polymer ?
#
loop_
_entity_poly.entity_id
_entity_poly.type
_entity_poly.pdbx_seq_one_letter_code
_entity_poly.pdbx_strand_id
1 'polypeptide(L)'
;MRQTCLITLLALVTSFASVNGFILPSSSPFTSTRLYAELPDMAKMKASEMRKELESYGISTKSLLEKSEFVEALKKARAEGKTPVNGTTDASSSASSSTKAESSSSSSSTETPPESSSESSETRDKRYKEALDKAKKMKVGDLKKELEGRGISTKSFFEKPEFVKAYAEAVADNKKGKGGPGPRPEEPRDPAFKDVVMQKMSKGAMMGERVIDIMVR
;
A
#
# COMPACT_ATOMS: atom_id res chain seq x y z
N MET A 1 23.74 -7.80 42.51
CA MET A 1 22.88 -8.64 43.38
C MET A 1 21.85 -7.77 44.09
N ARG A 2 20.65 -7.61 43.51
CA ARG A 2 19.39 -7.18 44.16
C ARG A 2 18.27 -7.79 43.31
N GLN A 3 17.92 -9.05 43.54
CA GLN A 3 16.88 -9.50 44.48
C GLN A 3 15.47 -9.19 43.93
N THR A 4 14.99 -10.13 43.11
CA THR A 4 13.65 -10.75 43.12
C THR A 4 12.49 -9.93 43.70
N CYS A 5 11.58 -9.48 42.83
CA CYS A 5 10.15 -9.36 43.16
C CYS A 5 9.36 -10.10 42.09
N LEU A 6 9.12 -11.38 42.40
CA LEU A 6 8.29 -12.34 41.69
C LEU A 6 7.04 -12.50 42.57
N ILE A 7 5.98 -11.73 42.33
CA ILE A 7 4.69 -11.82 43.05
C ILE A 7 3.59 -11.51 42.02
N THR A 8 3.07 -12.55 41.35
CA THR A 8 1.68 -13.04 41.50
C THR A 8 0.59 -11.97 41.45
N LEU A 9 -0.14 -11.91 40.34
CA LEU A 9 -1.59 -11.84 40.42
C LEU A 9 -2.24 -12.60 39.26
N LEU A 10 -2.79 -13.73 39.68
CA LEU A 10 -3.57 -14.73 38.97
C LEU A 10 -5.05 -14.32 39.05
N ALA A 11 -5.79 -14.60 37.98
CA ALA A 11 -7.26 -14.77 37.92
C ALA A 11 -8.20 -13.55 37.87
N LEU A 12 -8.88 -13.44 36.72
CA LEU A 12 -10.32 -13.17 36.54
C LEU A 12 -10.61 -13.41 35.04
N VAL A 13 -11.07 -14.56 34.55
CA VAL A 13 -12.40 -15.21 34.70
C VAL A 13 -13.58 -14.23 34.56
N THR A 14 -14.00 -14.01 33.32
CA THR A 14 -15.40 -13.80 32.89
C THR A 14 -15.49 -14.30 31.44
N SER A 15 -15.83 -15.57 31.19
CA SER A 15 -17.19 -16.08 31.07
C SER A 15 -18.14 -15.11 30.36
N PHE A 16 -18.23 -15.21 29.03
CA PHE A 16 -19.39 -14.82 28.25
C PHE A 16 -19.82 -16.02 27.40
N ALA A 17 -20.61 -16.89 28.03
CA ALA A 17 -21.49 -17.80 27.32
C ALA A 17 -22.67 -16.97 26.80
N SER A 18 -22.74 -16.75 25.49
CA SER A 18 -23.99 -16.34 24.84
C SER A 18 -24.58 -17.55 24.13
N VAL A 19 -25.44 -18.24 24.87
CA VAL A 19 -26.48 -19.12 24.37
C VAL A 19 -27.50 -18.24 23.65
N ASN A 20 -27.69 -18.45 22.35
CA ASN A 20 -28.93 -18.10 21.67
C ASN A 20 -29.13 -18.99 20.44
N GLY A 21 -30.19 -19.79 20.48
CA GLY A 21 -30.98 -20.07 19.27
C GLY A 21 -30.61 -21.31 18.46
N PHE A 22 -30.75 -22.48 19.08
CA PHE A 22 -31.03 -23.73 18.37
C PHE A 22 -32.45 -23.65 17.77
N ILE A 23 -32.55 -23.45 16.45
CA ILE A 23 -33.78 -23.70 15.68
C ILE A 23 -33.42 -24.76 14.62
N LEU A 24 -33.95 -25.96 14.81
CA LEU A 24 -33.95 -27.05 13.83
C LEU A 24 -35.05 -26.79 12.79
N PRO A 25 -34.73 -26.59 11.50
CA PRO A 25 -35.69 -26.81 10.44
C PRO A 25 -35.80 -28.30 10.12
N SER A 26 -37.04 -28.73 9.94
CA SER A 26 -37.51 -30.08 9.70
C SER A 26 -36.78 -30.82 8.59
N SER A 27 -36.39 -32.06 8.90
CA SER A 27 -36.07 -33.13 7.97
C SER A 27 -37.15 -33.28 6.91
N SER A 28 -36.81 -32.88 5.68
CA SER A 28 -37.44 -33.42 4.47
C SER A 28 -36.45 -34.43 3.88
N PRO A 29 -36.87 -35.68 3.58
CA PRO A 29 -36.02 -36.64 2.88
C PRO A 29 -35.93 -36.21 1.42
N PHE A 30 -35.08 -35.21 1.15
CA PHE A 30 -34.73 -34.88 -0.21
C PHE A 30 -33.85 -36.00 -0.75
N THR A 31 -34.41 -36.72 -1.72
CA THR A 31 -33.78 -37.80 -2.49
C THR A 31 -32.41 -37.36 -3.00
N SER A 32 -31.37 -37.76 -2.28
CA SER A 32 -29.96 -37.51 -2.55
C SER A 32 -29.44 -38.44 -3.64
N THR A 33 -30.03 -38.38 -4.82
CA THR A 33 -29.62 -39.21 -5.97
C THR A 33 -29.94 -38.53 -7.30
N ARG A 34 -29.34 -37.36 -7.57
CA ARG A 34 -29.04 -36.88 -8.94
C ARG A 34 -28.30 -35.55 -8.82
N LEU A 35 -27.33 -35.33 -9.69
CA LEU A 35 -26.54 -34.10 -9.84
C LEU A 35 -25.21 -34.02 -9.06
N TYR A 36 -24.43 -35.10 -9.03
CA TYR A 36 -23.02 -34.94 -9.46
C TYR A 36 -23.04 -34.65 -10.97
N ALA A 37 -23.64 -33.52 -11.35
CA ALA A 37 -23.35 -32.89 -12.61
C ALA A 37 -21.86 -32.57 -12.49
N GLU A 38 -21.08 -33.28 -13.28
CA GLU A 38 -19.65 -33.10 -13.45
C GLU A 38 -19.34 -31.60 -13.41
N LEU A 39 -18.92 -31.11 -12.23
CA LEU A 39 -18.59 -29.70 -12.07
C LEU A 39 -17.52 -29.45 -13.13
N PRO A 40 -17.73 -28.49 -14.05
CA PRO A 40 -16.80 -28.28 -15.14
C PRO A 40 -15.41 -28.17 -14.55
N ASP A 41 -14.53 -29.03 -15.06
CA ASP A 41 -13.16 -29.10 -14.57
C ASP A 41 -12.59 -27.68 -14.56
N MET A 42 -12.31 -27.16 -13.37
CA MET A 42 -11.91 -25.76 -13.19
C MET A 42 -10.63 -25.45 -13.97
N ALA A 43 -9.84 -26.48 -14.31
CA ALA A 43 -8.68 -26.36 -15.18
C ALA A 43 -9.05 -26.03 -16.64
N LYS A 44 -10.24 -26.42 -17.12
CA LYS A 44 -10.73 -26.16 -18.48
C LYS A 44 -11.40 -24.78 -18.63
N MET A 45 -11.83 -24.16 -17.53
CA MET A 45 -12.45 -22.84 -17.58
C MET A 45 -11.44 -21.75 -17.96
N LYS A 46 -11.92 -20.70 -18.65
CA LYS A 46 -11.10 -19.52 -18.96
C LYS A 46 -10.91 -18.69 -17.71
N ALA A 47 -9.77 -18.02 -17.58
CA ALA A 47 -9.49 -17.13 -16.44
C ALA A 47 -10.54 -16.04 -16.27
N SER A 48 -11.12 -15.55 -17.37
CA SER A 48 -12.22 -14.58 -17.35
C SER A 48 -13.51 -15.12 -16.71
N GLU A 49 -13.81 -16.41 -16.88
CA GLU A 49 -15.00 -17.05 -16.29
C GLU A 49 -14.79 -17.28 -14.79
N MET A 50 -13.60 -17.73 -14.40
CA MET A 50 -13.23 -17.89 -13.00
C MET A 50 -13.31 -16.59 -12.21
N ARG A 51 -12.88 -15.47 -12.81
CA ARG A 51 -12.98 -14.14 -12.19
C ARG A 51 -14.41 -13.74 -11.92
N LYS A 52 -15.30 -13.90 -12.89
CA LYS A 52 -16.73 -13.60 -12.75
C LYS A 52 -17.37 -14.42 -11.63
N GLU A 53 -17.01 -15.71 -11.55
CA GLU A 53 -17.52 -16.58 -10.50
C GLU A 53 -17.02 -16.13 -9.11
N LEU A 54 -15.73 -15.83 -8.94
CA LEU A 54 -15.20 -15.29 -7.67
C LEU A 54 -15.80 -13.93 -7.28
N GLU A 55 -16.00 -13.06 -8.25
CA GLU A 55 -16.66 -11.76 -8.03
C GLU A 55 -18.11 -11.95 -7.59
N SER A 56 -18.82 -12.96 -8.14
CA SER A 56 -20.16 -13.33 -7.67
C SER A 56 -20.18 -13.83 -6.22
N TYR A 57 -19.08 -14.41 -5.76
CA TYR A 57 -18.87 -14.78 -4.35
C TYR A 57 -18.38 -13.60 -3.47
N GLY A 58 -18.23 -12.40 -4.04
CA GLY A 58 -17.74 -11.22 -3.33
C GLY A 58 -16.23 -11.25 -3.06
N ILE A 59 -15.47 -12.09 -3.77
CA ILE A 59 -14.02 -12.23 -3.61
C ILE A 59 -13.31 -11.37 -4.66
N SER A 60 -12.47 -10.44 -4.22
CA SER A 60 -11.69 -9.59 -5.11
C SER A 60 -10.67 -10.41 -5.90
N THR A 61 -10.73 -10.29 -7.23
CA THR A 61 -9.83 -10.97 -8.17
C THR A 61 -8.54 -10.19 -8.47
N LYS A 62 -8.42 -8.96 -7.97
CA LYS A 62 -7.32 -8.02 -8.30
C LYS A 62 -5.94 -8.49 -7.83
N SER A 63 -5.88 -9.33 -6.79
CA SER A 63 -4.63 -9.87 -6.26
C SER A 63 -4.27 -11.23 -6.86
N LEU A 64 -5.14 -11.83 -7.67
CA LEU A 64 -4.94 -13.15 -8.26
C LEU A 64 -4.42 -12.96 -9.69
N LEU A 65 -3.16 -13.34 -9.93
CA LEU A 65 -2.52 -13.17 -11.23
C LEU A 65 -2.41 -14.51 -11.96
N GLU A 66 -2.24 -15.61 -11.23
CA GLU A 66 -2.03 -16.93 -11.79
C GLU A 66 -3.31 -17.77 -11.87
N LYS A 67 -3.39 -18.62 -12.90
CA LYS A 67 -4.55 -19.50 -13.11
C LYS A 67 -4.77 -20.49 -11.96
N SER A 68 -3.68 -20.97 -11.35
CA SER A 68 -3.67 -21.85 -10.17
C SER A 68 -4.38 -21.20 -8.97
N GLU A 69 -4.07 -19.94 -8.68
CA GLU A 69 -4.65 -19.18 -7.57
C GLU A 69 -6.17 -19.00 -7.74
N PHE A 70 -6.63 -18.76 -8.97
CA PHE A 70 -8.06 -18.70 -9.28
C PHE A 70 -8.77 -20.02 -8.94
N VAL A 71 -8.16 -21.15 -9.28
CA VAL A 71 -8.72 -22.48 -9.00
C VAL A 71 -8.76 -22.76 -7.50
N GLU A 72 -7.71 -22.39 -6.76
CA GLU A 72 -7.66 -22.55 -5.30
C GLU A 72 -8.69 -21.67 -4.59
N ALA A 73 -8.80 -20.40 -4.99
CA ALA A 73 -9.80 -19.47 -4.45
C ALA A 73 -11.24 -19.98 -4.70
N LEU A 74 -11.53 -20.53 -5.88
CA LEU A 74 -12.84 -21.11 -6.19
C LEU A 74 -13.13 -22.37 -5.37
N LYS A 75 -12.15 -23.27 -5.21
CA LYS A 75 -12.27 -24.43 -4.31
C LYS A 75 -12.62 -23.99 -2.89
N LYS A 76 -11.92 -22.98 -2.39
CA LYS A 76 -12.14 -22.42 -1.06
C LYS A 76 -13.52 -21.76 -0.93
N ALA A 77 -13.92 -20.94 -1.90
CA ALA A 77 -15.23 -20.28 -1.90
C ALA A 77 -16.40 -21.29 -1.88
N ARG A 78 -16.28 -22.37 -2.66
CA ARG A 78 -17.26 -23.47 -2.68
C ARG A 78 -17.26 -24.26 -1.36
N ALA A 79 -16.09 -24.53 -0.79
CA ALA A 79 -15.98 -25.21 0.51
C ALA A 79 -16.56 -24.38 1.67
N GLU A 80 -16.44 -23.04 1.60
CA GLU A 80 -17.02 -22.12 2.58
C GLU A 80 -18.55 -21.97 2.43
N GLY A 81 -19.16 -22.54 1.39
CA GLY A 81 -20.61 -22.50 1.18
C GLY A 81 -21.15 -21.09 0.93
N LYS A 82 -20.31 -20.16 0.46
CA LYS A 82 -20.75 -18.81 0.10
C LYS A 82 -21.72 -18.93 -1.07
N THR A 83 -22.96 -18.51 -0.89
CA THR A 83 -23.91 -18.41 -1.99
C THR A 83 -23.58 -17.19 -2.84
N PRO A 84 -23.67 -17.27 -4.17
CA PRO A 84 -23.37 -16.15 -5.04
C PRO A 84 -24.33 -14.99 -4.73
N VAL A 85 -23.77 -13.81 -4.44
CA VAL A 85 -24.51 -12.58 -4.17
C VAL A 85 -24.94 -11.99 -5.51
N ASN A 86 -25.87 -12.67 -6.18
CA ASN A 86 -26.44 -12.19 -7.42
C ASN A 86 -27.46 -11.09 -7.09
N GLY A 87 -27.06 -9.82 -7.16
CA GLY A 87 -28.00 -8.74 -7.49
C GLY A 87 -28.29 -7.63 -6.48
N THR A 88 -27.34 -7.21 -5.63
CA THR A 88 -27.50 -5.93 -4.91
C THR A 88 -26.27 -5.05 -5.03
N THR A 89 -26.10 -4.45 -6.20
CA THR A 89 -25.65 -3.07 -6.30
C THR A 89 -26.75 -2.18 -5.73
N ASP A 90 -26.65 -1.78 -4.46
CA ASP A 90 -26.84 -0.38 -4.01
C ASP A 90 -26.78 -0.25 -2.48
N ALA A 91 -26.19 0.88 -2.05
CA ALA A 91 -26.16 1.45 -0.70
C ALA A 91 -25.35 0.71 0.40
N SER A 92 -24.07 1.07 0.57
CA SER A 92 -23.65 1.88 1.72
C SER A 92 -22.14 2.16 1.71
N SER A 93 -21.81 3.47 1.69
CA SER A 93 -20.59 4.16 2.18
C SER A 93 -19.25 3.88 1.48
N SER A 94 -18.78 4.71 0.53
CA SER A 94 -18.22 6.11 0.63
C SER A 94 -16.81 6.14 1.27
N ALA A 95 -15.79 6.89 0.85
CA ALA A 95 -15.55 7.96 -0.12
C ALA A 95 -14.04 7.91 -0.51
N SER A 96 -13.59 8.28 -1.70
CA SER A 96 -13.13 9.65 -2.04
C SER A 96 -12.53 9.60 -3.46
N SER A 97 -13.16 10.28 -4.41
CA SER A 97 -12.81 11.62 -4.94
C SER A 97 -11.72 11.61 -6.01
N SER A 98 -12.17 11.49 -7.25
CA SER A 98 -11.49 11.94 -8.45
C SER A 98 -11.46 13.47 -8.49
N THR A 99 -10.27 14.06 -8.53
CA THR A 99 -10.06 15.38 -9.13
C THR A 99 -9.19 15.20 -10.36
N LYS A 100 -9.78 15.55 -11.49
CA LYS A 100 -9.16 15.57 -12.82
C LYS A 100 -8.76 17.02 -13.08
N ALA A 101 -7.47 17.30 -13.15
CA ALA A 101 -6.94 18.49 -13.79
C ALA A 101 -5.62 18.12 -14.47
N GLU A 102 -5.66 18.10 -15.79
CA GLU A 102 -4.50 17.98 -16.66
C GLU A 102 -3.53 19.13 -16.42
N SER A 103 -2.25 18.81 -16.24
CA SER A 103 -1.18 19.53 -16.93
C SER A 103 0.05 18.64 -17.04
N SER A 104 0.49 18.53 -18.28
CA SER A 104 1.64 17.81 -18.82
C SER A 104 2.98 18.34 -18.31
N SER A 105 3.87 17.44 -17.91
CA SER A 105 5.32 17.44 -18.25
C SER A 105 5.96 16.22 -17.57
N SER A 106 6.13 15.11 -18.29
CA SER A 106 7.38 14.77 -18.99
C SER A 106 8.63 14.89 -18.11
N SER A 107 9.03 13.78 -17.46
CA SER A 107 10.33 13.15 -17.72
C SER A 107 10.69 12.06 -16.71
N SER A 108 11.03 10.88 -17.26
CA SER A 108 12.16 10.05 -16.86
C SER A 108 12.00 9.09 -15.67
N SER A 109 11.49 7.89 -16.01
CA SER A 109 12.22 6.61 -15.94
C SER A 109 13.16 6.37 -14.76
N THR A 110 12.82 5.41 -13.88
CA THR A 110 13.53 4.13 -13.69
C THR A 110 12.81 3.34 -12.59
N GLU A 111 11.78 2.56 -12.94
CA GLU A 111 11.25 1.49 -12.09
C GLU A 111 11.46 0.16 -12.79
N THR A 112 12.64 -0.40 -12.54
CA THR A 112 12.93 -1.82 -12.68
C THR A 112 12.15 -2.54 -11.58
N PRO A 113 11.29 -3.52 -11.88
CA PRO A 113 10.68 -4.35 -10.84
C PRO A 113 11.75 -5.32 -10.29
N PRO A 114 12.14 -5.27 -9.01
CA PRO A 114 12.87 -6.38 -8.41
C PRO A 114 11.87 -7.50 -8.14
N GLU A 115 11.69 -8.38 -9.13
CA GLU A 115 11.27 -9.74 -8.87
C GLU A 115 12.39 -10.44 -8.08
N SER A 116 12.18 -10.67 -6.78
CA SER A 116 12.67 -11.82 -5.99
C SER A 116 12.84 -11.44 -4.51
N SER A 117 11.84 -11.72 -3.66
CA SER A 117 12.05 -11.96 -2.22
C SER A 117 10.74 -12.33 -1.51
N SER A 118 10.10 -13.45 -1.89
CA SER A 118 8.85 -13.92 -1.26
C SER A 118 9.01 -14.37 0.19
N GLU A 119 10.23 -14.57 0.70
CA GLU A 119 10.45 -14.98 2.10
C GLU A 119 10.70 -13.81 3.07
N SER A 120 10.95 -12.60 2.57
CA SER A 120 11.20 -11.44 3.45
C SER A 120 9.93 -10.71 3.90
N SER A 121 8.82 -10.90 3.18
CA SER A 121 7.55 -10.17 3.38
C SER A 121 6.86 -10.54 4.69
N GLU A 122 6.83 -11.82 5.08
CA GLU A 122 6.18 -12.23 6.33
C GLU A 122 6.85 -11.63 7.57
N THR A 123 8.18 -11.52 7.55
CA THR A 123 8.93 -10.88 8.66
C THR A 123 8.79 -9.36 8.64
N ARG A 124 8.55 -8.77 7.46
CA ARG A 124 8.33 -7.33 7.28
C ARG A 124 6.96 -6.94 7.84
N ASP A 125 5.92 -7.69 7.54
CA ASP A 125 4.55 -7.41 7.99
C ASP A 125 4.40 -7.53 9.50
N LYS A 126 5.08 -8.51 10.13
CA LYS A 126 5.16 -8.63 11.58
C LYS A 126 5.80 -7.38 12.21
N ARG A 127 6.96 -6.96 11.70
CA ARG A 127 7.65 -5.74 12.15
C ARG A 127 6.81 -4.48 11.96
N TYR A 128 6.06 -4.41 10.87
CA TYR A 128 5.15 -3.30 10.57
C TYR A 128 4.01 -3.19 11.60
N LYS A 129 3.36 -4.31 11.93
CA LYS A 129 2.26 -4.34 12.92
C LYS A 129 2.74 -3.97 14.32
N GLU A 130 3.87 -4.52 14.75
CA GLU A 130 4.48 -4.15 16.04
C GLU A 130 4.86 -2.66 16.10
N ALA A 131 5.40 -2.12 15.01
CA ALA A 131 5.75 -0.71 14.91
C ALA A 131 4.51 0.20 14.94
N LEU A 132 3.40 -0.20 14.32
CA LEU A 132 2.12 0.52 14.41
C LEU A 132 1.64 0.63 15.85
N ASP A 133 1.65 -0.46 16.60
CA ASP A 133 1.16 -0.47 17.98
C ASP A 133 2.09 0.30 18.92
N LYS A 134 3.40 0.27 18.67
CA LYS A 134 4.36 1.15 19.36
C LYS A 134 4.07 2.63 19.05
N ALA A 135 3.86 2.97 17.78
CA ALA A 135 3.63 4.35 17.35
C ALA A 135 2.32 4.95 17.87
N LYS A 136 1.25 4.16 18.00
CA LYS A 136 -0.01 4.63 18.60
C LYS A 136 0.16 5.11 20.04
N LYS A 137 1.03 4.44 20.80
CA LYS A 137 1.35 4.75 22.22
C LYS A 137 2.25 5.98 22.37
N MET A 138 3.05 6.31 21.36
CA MET A 138 3.95 7.46 21.39
C MET A 138 3.19 8.79 21.15
N LYS A 139 3.78 9.88 21.64
CA LYS A 139 3.30 11.24 21.36
C LYS A 139 3.78 11.68 19.97
N VAL A 140 3.04 12.58 19.33
CA VAL A 140 3.38 13.09 17.99
C VAL A 140 4.76 13.77 17.98
N GLY A 141 5.16 14.42 19.06
CA GLY A 141 6.49 15.03 19.19
C GLY A 141 7.65 14.02 19.10
N ASP A 142 7.49 12.83 19.69
CA ASP A 142 8.52 11.78 19.65
C ASP A 142 8.56 11.10 18.27
N LEU A 143 7.39 10.90 17.66
CA LEU A 143 7.28 10.41 16.29
C LEU A 143 8.00 11.31 15.29
N LYS A 144 7.85 12.65 15.43
CA LYS A 144 8.54 13.61 14.56
C LYS A 144 10.05 13.49 14.66
N LYS A 145 10.58 13.43 15.89
CA LYS A 145 12.03 13.29 16.14
C LYS A 145 12.60 12.00 15.55
N GLU A 146 11.88 10.88 15.72
CA GLU A 146 12.27 9.58 15.16
C GLU A 146 12.26 9.58 13.62
N LEU A 147 11.24 10.20 13.01
CA LEU A 147 11.13 10.31 11.55
C LEU A 147 12.19 11.26 10.97
N GLU A 148 12.42 12.41 11.60
CA GLU A 148 13.47 13.37 11.21
C GLU A 148 14.86 12.74 11.36
N GLY A 149 15.10 11.98 12.44
CA GLY A 149 16.35 11.23 12.63
C GLY A 149 16.57 10.16 11.56
N ARG A 150 15.52 9.69 10.90
CA ARG A 150 15.58 8.79 9.74
C ARG A 150 15.65 9.51 8.40
N GLY A 151 15.61 10.85 8.40
CA GLY A 151 15.63 11.67 7.19
C GLY A 151 14.28 11.80 6.48
N ILE A 152 13.17 11.54 7.18
CA ILE A 152 11.82 11.66 6.64
C ILE A 152 11.26 13.03 7.04
N SER A 153 10.91 13.85 6.05
CA SER A 153 10.31 15.17 6.30
C SER A 153 8.98 15.03 7.01
N THR A 154 8.83 15.70 8.15
CA THR A 154 7.60 15.69 8.96
C THR A 154 6.62 16.79 8.58
N LYS A 155 6.98 17.64 7.61
CA LYS A 155 6.27 18.88 7.28
C LYS A 155 4.98 18.66 6.49
N SER A 156 4.88 17.53 5.78
CA SER A 156 3.70 17.13 5.01
C SER A 156 2.66 16.36 5.81
N PHE A 157 2.99 15.94 7.03
CA PHE A 157 2.08 15.16 7.87
C PHE A 157 1.32 16.08 8.82
N PHE A 158 0.00 16.08 8.74
CA PHE A 158 -0.87 16.94 9.52
C PHE A 158 -1.56 16.18 10.65
N GLU A 159 -1.82 14.89 10.45
CA GLU A 159 -2.58 14.09 11.40
C GLU A 159 -1.72 13.01 12.08
N LYS A 160 -2.03 12.71 13.35
CA LYS A 160 -1.37 11.62 14.10
C LYS A 160 -1.33 10.28 13.34
N PRO A 161 -2.40 9.79 12.68
CA PRO A 161 -2.34 8.55 11.91
C PRO A 161 -1.28 8.56 10.79
N GLU A 162 -1.03 9.70 10.15
CA GLU A 162 -0.02 9.81 9.09
C GLU A 162 1.40 9.59 9.64
N PHE A 163 1.71 10.18 10.79
CA PHE A 163 2.98 9.95 11.50
C PHE A 163 3.14 8.48 11.91
N VAL A 164 2.07 7.85 12.39
CA VAL A 164 2.07 6.45 12.84
C VAL A 164 2.35 5.51 11.67
N LYS A 165 1.70 5.74 10.52
CA LYS A 165 1.91 4.95 9.30
C LYS A 165 3.34 5.12 8.77
N ALA A 166 3.80 6.36 8.61
CA ALA A 166 5.16 6.66 8.13
C ALA A 166 6.24 6.03 9.03
N TYR A 167 6.05 6.05 10.36
CA TYR A 167 6.97 5.40 11.29
C TYR A 167 7.01 3.88 11.10
N ALA A 168 5.84 3.24 10.99
CA ALA A 168 5.75 1.79 10.79
C ALA A 168 6.41 1.36 9.48
N GLU A 169 6.20 2.10 8.39
CA GLU A 169 6.87 1.86 7.11
C GLU A 169 8.39 2.00 7.24
N ALA A 170 8.87 3.07 7.88
CA ALA A 170 10.30 3.33 8.07
C ALA A 170 11.00 2.24 8.93
N VAL A 171 10.29 1.65 9.89
CA VAL A 171 10.78 0.54 10.70
C VAL A 171 10.80 -0.77 9.90
N ALA A 172 9.71 -1.07 9.16
CA ALA A 172 9.59 -2.29 8.37
C ALA A 172 10.63 -2.35 7.23
N ASP A 173 10.87 -1.23 6.57
CA ASP A 173 11.85 -1.11 5.48
C ASP A 173 13.30 -1.22 5.94
N ASN A 174 13.60 -1.08 7.25
CA ASN A 174 14.96 -0.93 7.77
C ASN A 174 15.81 0.08 6.97
N LYS A 175 15.16 1.10 6.38
CA LYS A 175 15.85 2.20 5.71
C LYS A 175 16.60 3.00 6.78
N LYS A 176 17.80 2.55 7.14
CA LYS A 176 18.84 3.40 7.69
C LYS A 176 19.14 4.40 6.58
N GLY A 177 18.74 5.65 6.78
CA GLY A 177 18.57 6.64 5.72
C GLY A 177 19.69 6.60 4.68
N LYS A 178 19.34 6.26 3.44
CA LYS A 178 19.97 6.94 2.31
C LYS A 178 19.48 8.37 2.43
N GLY A 179 20.26 9.19 3.12
CA GLY A 179 19.89 10.55 3.49
C GLY A 179 19.32 11.28 2.29
N GLY A 180 18.10 11.80 2.43
CA GLY A 180 17.77 13.00 1.68
C GLY A 180 18.89 14.02 1.92
N PRO A 181 19.20 14.90 0.95
CA PRO A 181 20.21 15.92 1.14
C PRO A 181 19.83 16.71 2.38
N GLY A 182 20.47 16.37 3.51
CA GLY A 182 20.34 17.14 4.73
C GLY A 182 20.75 18.58 4.42
N PRO A 183 20.38 19.55 5.26
CA PRO A 183 21.01 20.86 5.19
C PRO A 183 22.52 20.61 5.13
N ARG A 184 23.11 20.85 3.94
CA ARG A 184 24.54 20.64 3.76
C ARG A 184 25.18 21.52 4.83
N PRO A 185 26.13 20.99 5.63
CA PRO A 185 26.92 21.85 6.50
C PRO A 185 27.36 23.01 5.62
N GLU A 186 26.97 24.22 6.01
CA GLU A 186 27.11 25.42 5.20
C GLU A 186 28.60 25.53 4.85
N GLU A 187 28.95 25.16 3.62
CA GLU A 187 30.35 25.15 3.21
C GLU A 187 30.84 26.59 3.36
N PRO A 188 32.01 26.80 4.01
CA PRO A 188 32.54 28.14 4.22
C PRO A 188 32.61 28.85 2.88
N ARG A 189 31.84 29.93 2.77
CA ARG A 189 31.58 30.64 1.52
C ARG A 189 32.90 31.05 0.87
N ASP A 190 33.19 30.46 -0.29
CA ASP A 190 34.42 30.74 -1.02
C ASP A 190 34.43 32.22 -1.48
N PRO A 191 35.38 33.05 -0.99
CA PRO A 191 35.48 34.44 -1.38
C PRO A 191 35.84 34.65 -2.86
N ALA A 192 36.28 33.61 -3.58
CA ALA A 192 36.58 33.69 -5.02
C ALA A 192 35.34 33.96 -5.89
N PHE A 193 34.12 33.72 -5.39
CA PHE A 193 32.87 33.92 -6.14
C PHE A 193 32.22 35.30 -5.97
N LYS A 194 32.95 36.31 -5.50
CA LYS A 194 32.37 37.62 -5.15
C LYS A 194 32.14 38.57 -6.34
N ASP A 195 32.71 38.28 -7.51
CA ASP A 195 32.75 39.24 -8.62
C ASP A 195 32.26 38.67 -9.96
N VAL A 196 31.12 38.00 -9.94
CA VAL A 196 30.36 37.81 -11.19
C VAL A 196 29.49 39.03 -11.41
N VAL A 197 30.05 40.03 -12.09
CA VAL A 197 29.27 41.15 -12.63
C VAL A 197 28.38 40.58 -13.74
N MET A 198 27.08 40.45 -13.47
CA MET A 198 26.13 40.04 -14.50
C MET A 198 26.01 41.15 -15.54
N GLN A 199 26.69 40.98 -16.67
CA GLN A 199 26.54 41.86 -17.81
C GLN A 199 25.16 41.63 -18.43
N LYS A 200 24.24 42.56 -18.18
CA LYS A 200 22.88 42.55 -18.73
C LYS A 200 22.95 42.60 -20.25
N MET A 201 22.73 41.47 -20.91
CA MET A 201 22.60 41.43 -22.36
C MET A 201 21.32 42.18 -22.76
N SER A 202 21.47 43.31 -23.45
CA SER A 202 20.36 44.08 -23.97
C SER A 202 19.63 43.29 -25.07
N LYS A 203 18.33 43.11 -24.89
CA LYS A 203 17.43 42.29 -25.73
C LYS A 203 17.41 42.65 -27.23
N GLY A 204 18.00 43.78 -27.62
CA GLY A 204 18.01 44.29 -29.00
C GLY A 204 19.09 43.69 -29.92
N ALA A 205 20.11 43.01 -29.40
CA ALA A 205 21.25 42.56 -30.22
C ALA A 205 21.08 41.17 -30.88
N MET A 206 20.00 40.44 -30.59
CA MET A 206 19.80 39.07 -31.11
C MET A 206 18.96 38.99 -32.40
N MET A 207 18.39 40.10 -32.88
CA MET A 207 17.55 40.14 -34.09
C MET A 207 18.23 40.89 -35.25
N GLY A 208 19.56 41.00 -35.25
CA GLY A 208 20.29 41.54 -36.39
C GLY A 208 20.16 40.62 -37.60
N GLU A 209 19.27 40.99 -38.53
CA GLU A 209 19.11 40.45 -39.88
C GLU A 209 20.47 40.32 -40.56
N ARG A 210 21.08 39.14 -40.49
CA ARG A 210 22.14 38.77 -41.42
C ARG A 210 21.47 38.08 -42.59
N VAL A 211 21.15 38.88 -43.61
CA VAL A 211 20.78 38.38 -44.95
C VAL A 211 22.00 37.61 -45.47
N ILE A 212 21.87 36.30 -45.61
CA ILE A 212 22.90 35.44 -46.20
C ILE A 212 22.66 35.46 -47.70
N ASP A 213 23.46 36.21 -48.45
CA ASP A 213 23.44 36.14 -49.92
C ASP A 213 24.06 34.82 -50.38
N ILE A 214 23.22 33.93 -50.89
CA ILE A 214 23.65 32.70 -51.54
C ILE A 214 23.87 33.02 -53.03
N MET A 215 25.12 33.23 -53.42
CA MET A 215 25.52 33.26 -54.83
C MET A 215 25.62 31.82 -55.35
N VAL A 216 24.72 31.45 -56.28
CA VAL A 216 24.83 30.21 -57.05
C VAL A 216 25.75 30.47 -58.24
N ARG A 217 26.76 29.61 -58.40
CA ARG A 217 27.76 29.66 -59.47
C ARG A 217 27.48 28.60 -60.53
#